data_AF-A0AAW1MQI7-F1
#
_entry.id   AF-A0AAW1MQI7-F1
#
_cell.length_a   1.000
_cell.length_b   1.000
_cell.length_c   1.000
_cell.angle_alpha   90.00
_cell.angle_beta   90.00
_cell.angle_gamma   90.00
#
_symmetry.space_group_name_H-M   'P 1'
#
loop_
_entity.id
_entity.type
_entity.pdbx_description
1 polymer ?
#
loop_
_entity_poly.entity_id
_entity_poly.type
_entity_poly.pdbx_seq_one_letter_code
_entity_poly.pdbx_strand_id
1 'polypeptide(L)'
;MSKGIFVWFGIQTNAQDWTSPCPDVFKYHVERNRWNRWYGTITLLSDVDLEGIWVRVLFDGPVEQLTTDFGSVSQKEGNQFLIRKSNYNLKAFKPHDIEIAVQFNADTGEVTGPRLSGFRLNAKLVCSTDNDAVQGVVDGTTEETKRPDVSGTTTSLSPVTEKFKPQLSNSYCGKSETVPAAPLIVGGWDSIEGEWPWHSAIYKNHAGTWKYYCGGTIIAPRFILTASHCVVDLGTGYTEPAINFLVYVGTTNLKKLPLTTKTAQVEKIHAHSKFSKQNFHNDIALLELWRPLDYDVYIKPVCLWQGSTNLAEIVDQLGTVVGWGRDETKDVSDTLKQARMPVVANDVCLFSKPKFFSTFLNPNSYCAGFKNGSSVCNGDSGSGMVIERPDGNGEKSWHLRGVVSVSIPKPGTRICNPMEYMVFTDVAKYLTWIKQIMNG
;
A
#
# COMPACT_ATOMS: atom_id res chain seq x y z
N MET A 1 -62.25 15.83 -46.43
CA MET A 1 -62.08 15.01 -45.22
C MET A 1 -60.62 14.59 -45.14
N SER A 2 -59.99 14.92 -44.02
CA SER A 2 -58.54 14.82 -43.75
C SER A 2 -58.03 13.38 -43.80
N LYS A 3 -56.90 13.15 -44.48
CA LYS A 3 -56.01 12.00 -44.23
C LYS A 3 -54.64 12.56 -43.88
N GLY A 4 -54.26 12.40 -42.60
CA GLY A 4 -52.97 12.82 -42.09
C GLY A 4 -51.83 12.07 -42.77
N ILE A 5 -50.87 12.83 -43.27
CA ILE A 5 -49.59 12.35 -43.80
C ILE A 5 -48.67 12.14 -42.59
N PHE A 6 -48.36 10.88 -42.29
CA PHE A 6 -47.23 10.55 -41.40
C PHE A 6 -45.94 10.71 -42.21
N VAL A 7 -45.21 11.79 -41.94
CA VAL A 7 -43.84 11.96 -42.42
C VAL A 7 -42.93 11.12 -41.53
N TRP A 8 -42.41 10.02 -42.08
CA TRP A 8 -41.28 9.30 -41.49
C TRP A 8 -40.03 10.17 -41.68
N PHE A 9 -39.58 10.84 -40.63
CA PHE A 9 -38.21 11.36 -40.60
C PHE A 9 -37.27 10.15 -40.52
N GLY A 10 -36.75 9.73 -41.67
CA GLY A 10 -35.59 8.85 -41.70
C GLY A 10 -34.41 9.59 -41.09
N ILE A 11 -34.13 9.33 -39.82
CA ILE A 11 -32.88 9.73 -39.19
C ILE A 11 -31.80 8.88 -39.85
N GLN A 12 -31.06 9.45 -40.79
CA GLN A 12 -29.73 8.97 -41.12
C GLN A 12 -28.87 9.16 -39.87
N THR A 13 -28.72 8.10 -39.07
CA THR A 13 -27.82 8.10 -37.93
C THR A 13 -26.38 8.12 -38.45
N ASN A 14 -25.68 9.21 -38.16
CA ASN A 14 -24.25 9.40 -38.41
C ASN A 14 -23.45 8.13 -38.08
N ALA A 15 -22.49 7.79 -38.93
CA ALA A 15 -21.41 6.89 -38.56
C ALA A 15 -20.77 7.46 -37.29
N GLN A 16 -20.92 6.74 -36.18
CA GLN A 16 -20.51 7.26 -34.88
C GLN A 16 -19.01 7.01 -34.73
N ASP A 17 -18.19 8.05 -34.90
CA ASP A 17 -16.75 7.99 -34.71
C ASP A 17 -16.43 7.88 -33.21
N TRP A 18 -16.32 6.64 -32.73
CA TRP A 18 -15.91 6.37 -31.34
C TRP A 18 -14.43 6.69 -31.20
N THR A 19 -14.10 7.70 -30.41
CA THR A 19 -12.71 8.08 -30.13
C THR A 19 -12.14 7.16 -29.06
N SER A 20 -11.01 6.52 -29.35
CA SER A 20 -10.28 5.73 -28.36
C SER A 20 -9.76 6.62 -27.25
N PRO A 21 -9.88 6.24 -25.96
CA PRO A 21 -9.19 6.93 -24.88
C PRO A 21 -7.67 6.85 -24.99
N CYS A 22 -7.14 5.85 -25.70
CA CYS A 22 -5.70 5.63 -25.88
C CYS A 22 -5.41 5.16 -27.31
N PRO A 23 -5.35 6.08 -28.29
CA PRO A 23 -5.26 5.75 -29.71
C PRO A 23 -4.03 4.90 -30.11
N ASP A 24 -2.95 5.00 -29.33
CA ASP A 24 -1.69 4.29 -29.58
C ASP A 24 -1.78 2.79 -29.27
N VAL A 25 -2.70 2.40 -28.37
CA VAL A 25 -2.77 1.04 -27.81
C VAL A 25 -4.17 0.42 -27.86
N PHE A 26 -5.17 1.17 -28.30
CA PHE A 26 -6.52 0.68 -28.52
C PHE A 26 -7.22 1.37 -29.68
N LYS A 27 -7.94 0.60 -30.51
CA LYS A 27 -8.69 1.10 -31.67
C LYS A 27 -10.07 0.44 -31.74
N TYR A 28 -11.11 1.25 -31.98
CA TYR A 28 -12.46 0.75 -32.25
C TYR A 28 -12.63 0.38 -33.72
N HIS A 29 -13.35 -0.72 -33.96
CA HIS A 29 -13.82 -1.17 -35.26
C HIS A 29 -15.36 -1.25 -35.21
N VAL A 30 -16.02 -0.23 -35.76
CA VAL A 30 -17.49 -0.17 -35.77
C VAL A 30 -18.02 -0.74 -37.08
N GLU A 31 -18.70 -1.89 -37.03
CA GLU A 31 -19.42 -2.45 -38.18
C GLU A 31 -20.76 -1.72 -38.36
N ARG A 32 -21.04 -1.19 -39.57
CA ARG A 32 -22.22 -0.35 -39.85
C ARG A 32 -23.59 -1.05 -39.71
N ASN A 33 -23.64 -2.35 -39.42
CA ASN A 33 -24.87 -3.17 -39.47
C ASN A 33 -25.19 -3.97 -38.19
N ARG A 34 -24.53 -3.72 -37.05
CA ARG A 34 -24.90 -4.34 -35.76
C ARG A 34 -25.05 -3.29 -34.66
N TRP A 35 -26.27 -3.08 -34.19
CA TRP A 35 -26.57 -2.01 -33.21
C TRP A 35 -26.29 -2.41 -31.76
N ASN A 36 -26.09 -3.69 -31.48
CA ASN A 36 -25.88 -4.23 -30.14
C ASN A 36 -24.49 -4.87 -29.94
N ARG A 37 -23.55 -4.61 -30.87
CA ARG A 37 -22.20 -5.16 -30.84
C ARG A 37 -21.19 -4.24 -31.51
N TRP A 38 -20.01 -4.13 -30.92
CA TRP A 38 -18.85 -3.48 -31.54
C TRP A 38 -17.57 -4.30 -31.34
N TYR A 39 -16.54 -4.01 -32.14
CA TYR A 39 -15.24 -4.70 -32.13
C TYR A 39 -14.10 -3.71 -31.85
N GLY A 40 -12.95 -4.20 -31.40
CA GLY A 40 -11.77 -3.36 -31.22
C GLY A 40 -10.49 -4.17 -31.05
N THR A 41 -9.36 -3.53 -31.35
CA THR A 41 -8.02 -4.10 -31.16
C THR A 41 -7.37 -3.48 -29.93
N ILE A 42 -6.81 -4.31 -29.04
CA ILE A 42 -5.91 -3.90 -27.96
C ILE A 42 -4.48 -4.29 -28.33
N THR A 43 -3.54 -3.35 -28.31
CA THR A 43 -2.11 -3.62 -28.52
C THR A 43 -1.41 -3.82 -27.17
N LEU A 44 -0.86 -5.01 -26.96
CA LEU A 44 -0.10 -5.36 -25.77
C LEU A 44 1.38 -5.03 -25.98
N LEU A 45 1.93 -4.11 -25.19
CA LEU A 45 3.33 -3.70 -25.24
C LEU A 45 3.89 -3.55 -23.81
N SER A 46 5.12 -4.03 -23.61
CA SER A 46 5.85 -3.96 -22.34
C SER A 46 7.32 -3.68 -22.60
N ASP A 47 7.98 -2.95 -21.70
CA ASP A 47 9.41 -2.67 -21.69
C ASP A 47 10.26 -3.81 -21.11
N VAL A 48 9.59 -4.83 -20.58
CA VAL A 48 10.19 -6.06 -20.04
C VAL A 48 9.47 -7.31 -20.57
N ASP A 49 10.17 -8.45 -20.57
CA ASP A 49 9.56 -9.74 -20.86
C ASP A 49 8.50 -10.08 -19.80
N LEU A 50 7.29 -10.44 -20.24
CA LEU A 50 6.19 -10.85 -19.37
C LEU A 50 5.81 -12.31 -19.65
N GLU A 51 5.80 -13.13 -18.61
CA GLU A 51 5.31 -14.51 -18.66
C GLU A 51 3.90 -14.60 -18.08
N GLY A 52 2.98 -15.18 -18.86
CA GLY A 52 1.58 -15.26 -18.51
C GLY A 52 0.90 -13.89 -18.59
N ILE A 53 0.03 -13.74 -19.59
CA ILE A 53 -0.62 -12.46 -19.84
C ILE A 53 -2.00 -12.43 -19.24
N TRP A 54 -2.32 -11.34 -18.55
CA TRP A 54 -3.67 -11.02 -18.15
C TRP A 54 -3.98 -9.55 -18.38
N VAL A 55 -5.08 -9.30 -19.10
CA VAL A 55 -5.56 -7.97 -19.47
C VAL A 55 -6.86 -7.72 -18.73
N ARG A 56 -6.90 -6.69 -17.88
CA ARG A 56 -8.15 -6.26 -17.23
C ARG A 56 -8.73 -5.10 -18.04
N VAL A 57 -9.91 -5.29 -18.60
CA VAL A 57 -10.62 -4.33 -19.44
C VAL A 57 -11.81 -3.77 -18.64
N LEU A 58 -12.00 -2.45 -18.68
CA LEU A 58 -13.05 -1.74 -17.96
C LEU A 58 -13.92 -0.96 -18.94
N PHE A 59 -15.24 -1.02 -18.76
CA PHE A 59 -16.22 -0.30 -19.54
C PHE A 59 -17.02 0.69 -18.68
N ASP A 60 -17.47 1.79 -19.29
CA ASP A 60 -18.26 2.83 -18.63
C ASP A 60 -19.74 2.45 -18.48
N GLY A 61 -20.18 1.42 -19.18
CA GLY A 61 -21.55 0.93 -19.21
C GLY A 61 -21.64 -0.61 -19.18
N PRO A 62 -22.87 -1.13 -19.01
CA PRO A 62 -23.12 -2.56 -18.91
C PRO A 62 -22.74 -3.29 -20.19
N VAL A 63 -21.94 -4.35 -20.04
CA VAL A 63 -21.57 -5.29 -21.10
C VAL A 63 -22.18 -6.65 -20.78
N GLU A 64 -22.95 -7.19 -21.72
CA GLU A 64 -23.53 -8.54 -21.57
C GLU A 64 -22.47 -9.62 -21.79
N GLN A 65 -21.60 -9.42 -22.77
CA GLN A 65 -20.56 -10.38 -23.08
C GLN A 65 -19.34 -9.71 -23.72
N LEU A 66 -18.15 -10.07 -23.24
CA LEU A 66 -16.87 -9.80 -23.89
C LEU A 66 -16.29 -11.11 -24.42
N THR A 67 -15.89 -11.14 -25.69
CA THR A 67 -15.10 -12.23 -26.28
C THR A 67 -13.81 -11.69 -26.88
N THR A 68 -12.83 -12.58 -27.07
CA THR A 68 -11.52 -12.25 -27.64
C THR A 68 -10.93 -13.46 -28.35
N ASP A 69 -10.03 -13.23 -29.30
CA ASP A 69 -9.17 -14.26 -29.88
C ASP A 69 -7.99 -14.66 -28.97
N PHE A 70 -7.81 -13.95 -27.85
CA PHE A 70 -6.70 -14.11 -26.94
C PHE A 70 -7.09 -14.73 -25.59
N GLY A 71 -6.90 -16.04 -25.44
CA GLY A 71 -7.05 -16.70 -24.14
C GLY A 71 -8.50 -16.80 -23.64
N SER A 72 -8.70 -16.86 -22.33
CA SER A 72 -10.02 -16.99 -21.71
C SER A 72 -10.51 -15.68 -21.09
N VAL A 73 -11.81 -15.42 -21.21
CA VAL A 73 -12.47 -14.24 -20.61
C VAL A 73 -13.24 -14.66 -19.36
N SER A 74 -13.13 -13.88 -18.29
CA SER A 74 -13.99 -13.98 -17.12
C SER A 74 -14.52 -12.60 -16.72
N GLN A 75 -15.83 -12.49 -16.53
CA GLN A 75 -16.44 -11.28 -15.98
C GLN A 75 -16.08 -11.13 -14.50
N LYS A 76 -15.83 -9.89 -14.08
CA LYS A 76 -15.61 -9.49 -12.68
C LYS A 76 -16.78 -8.62 -12.22
N GLU A 77 -16.74 -8.12 -11.00
CA GLU A 77 -17.81 -7.26 -10.49
C GLU A 77 -18.01 -6.02 -11.38
N GLY A 78 -19.26 -5.70 -11.70
CA GLY A 78 -19.65 -4.59 -12.56
C GLY A 78 -19.26 -4.78 -14.03
N ASN A 79 -18.73 -3.71 -14.63
CA ASN A 79 -18.42 -3.62 -16.07
C ASN A 79 -16.95 -3.97 -16.36
N GLN A 80 -16.38 -4.91 -15.59
CA GLN A 80 -14.97 -5.29 -15.68
C GLN A 80 -14.82 -6.73 -16.19
N PHE A 81 -13.85 -6.92 -17.07
CA PHE A 81 -13.54 -8.23 -17.65
C PHE A 81 -12.05 -8.51 -17.55
N LEU A 82 -11.73 -9.79 -17.36
CA LEU A 82 -10.36 -10.27 -17.26
C LEU A 82 -10.10 -11.30 -18.35
N ILE A 83 -9.22 -10.93 -19.28
CA ILE A 83 -8.68 -11.79 -20.34
C ILE A 83 -7.41 -12.43 -19.79
N ARG A 84 -7.23 -13.75 -19.91
CA ARG A 84 -6.05 -14.49 -19.41
C ARG A 84 -5.50 -15.48 -20.44
N LYS A 85 -4.18 -15.48 -20.59
CA LYS A 85 -3.41 -16.47 -21.34
C LYS A 85 -2.11 -16.80 -20.61
N SER A 86 -2.21 -17.72 -19.65
CA SER A 86 -1.12 -18.04 -18.70
C SER A 86 0.14 -18.62 -19.35
N ASN A 87 0.04 -19.17 -20.56
CA ASN A 87 1.14 -19.79 -21.30
C ASN A 87 1.71 -18.91 -22.42
N TYR A 88 1.39 -17.62 -22.44
CA TYR A 88 1.92 -16.68 -23.41
C TYR A 88 3.08 -15.88 -22.81
N ASN A 89 4.17 -15.72 -23.57
CA ASN A 89 5.31 -14.87 -23.20
C ASN A 89 5.34 -13.66 -24.14
N LEU A 90 5.05 -12.46 -23.60
CA LEU A 90 5.17 -11.21 -24.33
C LEU A 90 6.60 -10.68 -24.16
N LYS A 91 7.31 -10.53 -25.27
CA LYS A 91 8.70 -10.06 -25.24
C LYS A 91 8.76 -8.54 -25.11
N ALA A 92 9.76 -8.06 -24.38
CA ALA A 92 10.04 -6.64 -24.24
C ALA A 92 10.12 -5.94 -25.61
N PHE A 93 9.46 -4.79 -25.71
CA PHE A 93 9.38 -3.93 -26.90
C PHE A 93 8.82 -4.60 -28.17
N LYS A 94 8.16 -5.76 -28.04
CA LYS A 94 7.48 -6.44 -29.16
C LYS A 94 5.96 -6.38 -28.98
N PRO A 95 5.25 -5.49 -29.70
CA PRO A 95 3.81 -5.37 -29.57
C PRO A 95 3.08 -6.63 -30.06
N HIS A 96 1.97 -6.96 -29.42
CA HIS A 96 1.07 -8.03 -29.84
C HIS A 96 -0.37 -7.55 -29.79
N ASP A 97 -1.06 -7.60 -30.94
CA ASP A 97 -2.45 -7.19 -31.04
C ASP A 97 -3.40 -8.34 -30.68
N ILE A 98 -4.45 -8.00 -29.94
CA ILE A 98 -5.55 -8.91 -29.61
C ILE A 98 -6.87 -8.27 -30.03
N GLU A 99 -7.78 -9.08 -30.55
CA GLU A 99 -9.11 -8.63 -30.97
C GLU A 99 -10.13 -8.88 -29.85
N ILE A 100 -11.01 -7.91 -29.61
CA ILE A 100 -12.13 -8.04 -28.70
C ILE A 100 -13.46 -7.76 -29.41
N ALA A 101 -14.51 -8.45 -28.98
CA ALA A 101 -15.88 -8.17 -29.38
C ALA A 101 -16.76 -7.97 -28.14
N VAL A 102 -17.53 -6.88 -28.14
CA VAL A 102 -18.36 -6.47 -27.01
C VAL A 102 -19.82 -6.51 -27.41
N GLN A 103 -20.60 -7.33 -26.71
CA GLN A 103 -22.05 -7.46 -26.84
C GLN A 103 -22.73 -6.71 -25.68
N PHE A 104 -23.77 -5.95 -25.99
CA PHE A 104 -24.53 -5.18 -25.01
C PHE A 104 -26.02 -5.16 -25.37
N ASN A 105 -26.87 -4.78 -24.42
CA ASN A 105 -28.30 -4.63 -24.63
C ASN A 105 -28.63 -3.27 -25.25
N ALA A 106 -29.27 -3.24 -26.41
CA ALA A 106 -29.63 -2.00 -27.12
C ALA A 106 -31.05 -1.50 -26.78
N ASP A 107 -31.84 -2.25 -25.99
CA ASP A 107 -33.24 -1.94 -25.67
C ASP A 107 -33.37 -0.98 -24.46
N THR A 108 -32.25 -0.60 -23.82
CA THR A 108 -32.22 0.28 -22.63
C THR A 108 -32.44 1.77 -22.95
N GLY A 109 -32.64 2.14 -24.21
CA GLY A 109 -32.82 3.53 -24.63
C GLY A 109 -31.51 4.32 -24.82
N GLU A 110 -30.36 3.71 -24.55
CA GLU A 110 -29.04 4.26 -24.86
C GLU A 110 -28.60 3.79 -26.25
N VAL A 111 -28.65 4.70 -27.23
CA VAL A 111 -28.22 4.43 -28.63
C VAL A 111 -26.70 4.20 -28.71
N THR A 112 -25.96 4.54 -27.66
CA THR A 112 -24.49 4.45 -27.62
C THR A 112 -24.09 3.34 -26.66
N GLY A 113 -23.65 2.19 -27.19
CA GLY A 113 -23.17 1.08 -26.37
C GLY A 113 -21.99 1.44 -25.44
N PRO A 114 -21.64 0.54 -24.51
CA PRO A 114 -20.60 0.76 -23.52
C PRO A 114 -19.24 1.00 -24.19
N ARG A 115 -18.50 2.00 -23.71
CA ARG A 115 -17.17 2.37 -24.20
C ARG A 115 -16.10 1.87 -23.26
N LEU A 116 -14.92 1.64 -23.81
CA LEU A 116 -13.71 1.35 -23.03
C LEU A 116 -13.37 2.55 -22.15
N SER A 117 -13.35 2.34 -20.82
CA SER A 117 -12.85 3.32 -19.84
C SER A 117 -11.35 3.18 -19.62
N GLY A 118 -10.79 2.00 -19.84
CA GLY A 118 -9.36 1.72 -19.69
C GLY A 118 -9.03 0.24 -19.65
N PHE A 119 -7.74 -0.08 -19.71
CA PHE A 119 -7.26 -1.44 -19.48
C PHE A 119 -5.88 -1.48 -18.83
N ARG A 120 -5.61 -2.60 -18.14
CA ARG A 120 -4.32 -2.90 -17.51
C ARG A 120 -3.72 -4.18 -18.10
N LEU A 121 -2.42 -4.17 -18.37
CA LEU A 121 -1.63 -5.34 -18.76
C LEU A 121 -0.79 -5.78 -17.55
N ASN A 122 -1.02 -6.98 -17.02
CA ASN A 122 -0.31 -7.53 -15.86
C ASN A 122 -0.22 -6.53 -14.68
N ALA A 123 -1.34 -5.91 -14.32
CA ALA A 123 -1.50 -4.85 -13.31
C ALA A 123 -0.98 -3.44 -13.68
N LYS A 124 -0.16 -3.27 -14.72
CA LYS A 124 0.27 -1.95 -15.23
C LYS A 124 -0.91 -1.25 -15.92
N LEU A 125 -1.21 -0.01 -15.55
CA LEU A 125 -2.16 0.81 -16.29
C LEU A 125 -1.58 1.16 -17.66
N VAL A 126 -2.27 0.75 -18.71
CA VAL A 126 -1.86 1.00 -20.11
C VAL A 126 -2.76 2.04 -20.74
N CYS A 127 -4.05 2.01 -20.40
CA CYS A 127 -5.02 2.94 -20.92
C CYS A 127 -6.03 3.36 -19.84
N SER A 128 -6.36 4.65 -19.80
CA SER A 128 -7.38 5.24 -18.91
C SER A 128 -8.07 6.42 -19.59
N THR A 129 -9.32 6.66 -19.20
CA THR A 129 -10.10 7.87 -19.55
C THR A 129 -9.78 9.04 -18.60
N ASP A 130 -9.16 8.77 -17.45
CA ASP A 130 -8.60 9.79 -16.56
C ASP A 130 -7.26 10.29 -17.14
N ASN A 131 -7.25 11.54 -17.59
CA ASN A 131 -6.21 12.17 -18.41
C ASN A 131 -4.86 12.47 -17.71
N ASP A 132 -4.50 11.75 -16.65
CA ASP A 132 -3.23 11.95 -15.96
C ASP A 132 -2.41 10.65 -15.93
N ALA A 133 -1.68 10.41 -17.04
CA ALA A 133 -0.34 9.80 -17.08
C ALA A 133 -0.10 9.00 -18.37
N VAL A 134 0.25 9.65 -19.48
CA VAL A 134 1.22 9.09 -20.44
C VAL A 134 1.95 10.24 -21.15
N GLN A 135 3.15 10.59 -20.67
CA GLN A 135 4.25 10.94 -21.55
C GLN A 135 5.54 10.36 -20.97
N GLY A 136 5.88 9.17 -21.45
CA GLY A 136 7.24 8.66 -21.45
C GLY A 136 7.75 8.63 -22.88
N VAL A 137 8.94 9.21 -23.10
CA VAL A 137 10.07 8.82 -23.99
C VAL A 137 9.71 7.75 -25.06
N VAL A 138 9.90 7.91 -26.38
CA VAL A 138 11.14 7.99 -27.23
C VAL A 138 10.62 8.37 -28.66
N ASP A 139 11.22 9.23 -29.50
CA ASP A 139 12.33 8.90 -30.41
C ASP A 139 12.82 10.14 -31.21
N GLY A 140 14.08 10.09 -31.64
CA GLY A 140 14.79 11.19 -32.28
C GLY A 140 14.41 11.46 -33.72
N THR A 141 14.45 12.74 -34.09
CA THR A 141 14.88 13.18 -35.41
C THR A 141 15.65 14.49 -35.26
N THR A 142 16.75 14.53 -36.01
CA THR A 142 17.70 15.63 -36.20
C THR A 142 17.02 16.93 -36.59
N GLU A 143 17.36 18.03 -35.92
CA GLU A 143 17.38 19.36 -36.55
C GLU A 143 18.39 20.28 -35.84
N GLU A 144 18.99 21.14 -36.68
CA GLU A 144 20.29 21.78 -36.51
C GLU A 144 20.39 22.81 -35.38
N THR A 145 21.57 22.84 -34.80
CA THR A 145 22.09 23.86 -33.89
C THR A 145 22.16 25.25 -34.55
N LYS A 146 21.52 26.24 -33.93
CA LYS A 146 21.97 27.64 -33.97
C LYS A 146 22.19 28.19 -32.56
N ARG A 147 23.44 28.52 -32.29
CA ARG A 147 23.98 29.18 -31.09
C ARG A 147 23.65 30.68 -31.14
N PRO A 148 23.28 31.29 -30.00
CA PRO A 148 23.98 32.48 -29.55
C PRO A 148 24.30 32.37 -28.05
N ASP A 149 25.56 32.23 -27.70
CA ASP A 149 26.48 33.30 -27.27
C ASP A 149 26.36 33.58 -25.76
N VAL A 150 27.40 33.13 -25.05
CA VAL A 150 27.55 33.22 -23.60
C VAL A 150 28.37 34.47 -23.32
N SER A 151 27.73 35.49 -22.76
CA SER A 151 28.43 36.51 -21.99
C SER A 151 27.99 36.40 -20.53
N GLY A 152 28.98 36.20 -19.67
CA GLY A 152 28.78 35.80 -18.29
C GLY A 152 28.29 36.93 -17.39
N THR A 153 27.64 36.55 -16.30
CA THR A 153 27.66 37.34 -15.07
C THR A 153 27.70 36.40 -13.88
N THR A 154 28.87 36.35 -13.26
CA THR A 154 29.18 35.67 -12.01
C THR A 154 28.27 36.21 -10.91
N THR A 155 27.37 35.39 -10.39
CA THR A 155 26.63 35.74 -9.17
C THR A 155 26.83 34.65 -8.13
N SER A 156 27.43 35.07 -7.03
CA SER A 156 27.71 34.34 -5.80
C SER A 156 26.52 33.49 -5.34
N LEU A 157 26.73 32.18 -5.19
CA LEU A 157 25.81 31.28 -4.50
C LEU A 157 25.89 31.57 -3.00
N SER A 158 24.85 32.19 -2.45
CA SER A 158 24.56 32.15 -1.02
C SER A 158 23.81 30.85 -0.70
N PRO A 159 24.14 30.14 0.38
CA PRO A 159 23.42 28.94 0.76
C PRO A 159 22.07 29.34 1.35
N VAL A 160 20.99 29.04 0.64
CA VAL A 160 19.64 29.10 1.19
C VAL A 160 19.48 27.91 2.14
N THR A 161 19.85 28.10 3.41
CA THR A 161 19.32 27.29 4.52
C THR A 161 17.87 27.66 4.72
N GLU A 162 16.97 27.13 3.89
CA GLU A 162 15.56 27.08 4.27
C GLU A 162 15.38 25.96 5.30
N LYS A 163 15.05 26.37 6.53
CA LYS A 163 14.57 25.47 7.57
C LYS A 163 13.31 24.79 7.06
N PHE A 164 13.40 23.50 6.79
CA PHE A 164 12.26 22.64 6.51
C PHE A 164 11.29 22.71 7.71
N LYS A 165 10.25 23.54 7.60
CA LYS A 165 9.11 23.47 8.51
C LYS A 165 8.29 22.27 8.04
N PRO A 166 8.13 21.20 8.84
CA PRO A 166 7.27 20.11 8.45
C PRO A 166 5.83 20.64 8.46
N GLN A 167 5.33 20.98 7.28
CA GLN A 167 3.91 21.13 7.04
C GLN A 167 3.31 19.72 7.13
N LEU A 168 3.05 19.27 8.37
CA LEU A 168 2.26 18.08 8.66
C LEU A 168 0.79 18.41 8.32
N SER A 169 0.50 18.67 7.05
CA SER A 169 -0.89 18.77 6.60
C SER A 169 -1.47 17.36 6.66
N ASN A 170 -2.63 17.21 7.32
CA ASN A 170 -3.37 15.96 7.47
C ASN A 170 -3.75 15.28 6.13
N SER A 171 -3.46 15.91 4.99
CA SER A 171 -3.88 15.47 3.66
C SER A 171 -3.03 14.32 3.07
N TYR A 172 -1.86 13.99 3.61
CA TYR A 172 -0.91 13.04 3.00
C TYR A 172 -0.63 11.76 3.81
N CYS A 173 -1.07 11.68 5.06
CA CYS A 173 -0.80 10.51 5.91
C CYS A 173 -1.95 9.49 5.88
N GLY A 174 -1.64 8.23 6.17
CA GLY A 174 -2.65 7.19 6.39
C GLY A 174 -3.51 6.86 5.16
N LYS A 175 -3.06 7.24 3.95
CA LYS A 175 -3.73 6.91 2.69
C LYS A 175 -3.04 5.72 2.04
N SER A 176 -3.82 4.72 1.65
CA SER A 176 -3.39 3.55 0.89
C SER A 176 -4.06 3.58 -0.47
N GLU A 177 -3.29 3.41 -1.55
CA GLU A 177 -3.80 3.44 -2.94
C GLU A 177 -4.58 2.17 -3.30
N THR A 178 -4.44 1.12 -2.50
CA THR A 178 -5.18 -0.13 -2.67
C THR A 178 -6.26 -0.23 -1.60
N VAL A 179 -7.52 -0.12 -2.02
CA VAL A 179 -8.67 -0.34 -1.13
C VAL A 179 -8.68 -1.82 -0.71
N PRO A 180 -8.60 -2.17 0.59
CA PRO A 180 -8.69 -3.55 1.01
C PRO A 180 -10.13 -4.04 0.85
N ALA A 181 -10.42 -4.77 -0.23
CA ALA A 181 -11.58 -5.64 -0.31
C ALA A 181 -11.18 -7.01 0.21
N ALA A 182 -11.26 -7.23 1.54
CA ALA A 182 -11.09 -8.57 2.10
C ALA A 182 -12.11 -8.86 3.21
N PRO A 183 -12.84 -9.99 3.13
CA PRO A 183 -13.69 -10.49 4.20
C PRO A 183 -12.86 -10.97 5.41
N LEU A 184 -13.53 -11.18 6.55
CA LEU A 184 -12.96 -11.73 7.79
C LEU A 184 -12.39 -13.13 7.56
N ILE A 185 -11.06 -13.26 7.41
CA ILE A 185 -10.38 -14.55 7.36
C ILE A 185 -9.31 -14.61 8.46
N VAL A 186 -9.35 -15.72 9.22
CA VAL A 186 -8.45 -16.04 10.35
C VAL A 186 -7.18 -16.70 9.80
N GLY A 187 -5.99 -16.24 10.20
CA GLY A 187 -4.70 -16.86 9.83
C GLY A 187 -3.63 -15.94 9.22
N GLY A 188 -3.94 -14.65 9.03
CA GLY A 188 -3.05 -13.71 8.33
C GLY A 188 -3.01 -13.96 6.82
N TRP A 189 -2.75 -12.92 6.03
CA TRP A 189 -2.70 -13.05 4.57
C TRP A 189 -1.64 -12.15 3.95
N ASP A 190 -1.18 -12.55 2.77
CA ASP A 190 -0.17 -11.83 1.99
C ASP A 190 -0.69 -10.44 1.62
N SER A 191 0.11 -9.42 1.92
CA SER A 191 -0.13 -8.03 1.53
C SER A 191 0.36 -7.78 0.11
N ILE A 192 -0.33 -6.89 -0.60
CA ILE A 192 0.09 -6.45 -1.94
C ILE A 192 0.97 -5.19 -1.87
N GLU A 193 1.78 -4.97 -2.92
CA GLU A 193 2.63 -3.79 -3.03
C GLU A 193 1.78 -2.51 -2.97
N GLY A 194 2.16 -1.59 -2.07
CA GLY A 194 1.45 -0.33 -1.86
C GLY A 194 0.27 -0.38 -0.89
N GLU A 195 -0.07 -1.56 -0.34
CA GLU A 195 -1.19 -1.68 0.61
C GLU A 195 -0.89 -1.04 1.96
N TRP A 196 0.35 -1.20 2.44
CA TRP A 196 0.81 -0.66 3.72
C TRP A 196 2.06 0.19 3.53
N PRO A 197 1.95 1.36 2.87
CA PRO A 197 3.11 2.13 2.41
C PRO A 197 3.91 2.76 3.56
N TRP A 198 3.38 2.72 4.78
CA TRP A 198 4.09 3.13 6.00
C TRP A 198 4.87 2.01 6.67
N HIS A 199 4.72 0.75 6.26
CA HIS A 199 5.44 -0.34 6.88
C HIS A 199 6.91 -0.35 6.45
N SER A 200 7.81 -0.62 7.40
CA SER A 200 9.25 -0.65 7.15
C SER A 200 9.91 -1.86 7.79
N ALA A 201 10.90 -2.45 7.12
CA ALA A 201 11.72 -3.53 7.64
C ALA A 201 13.00 -2.97 8.29
N ILE A 202 13.22 -3.26 9.57
CA ILE A 202 14.44 -2.86 10.28
C ILE A 202 15.41 -4.04 10.30
N TYR A 203 16.58 -3.82 9.71
CA TYR A 203 17.68 -4.77 9.69
C TYR A 203 18.73 -4.36 10.70
N LYS A 204 19.29 -5.35 11.40
CA LYS A 204 20.39 -5.18 12.35
C LYS A 204 21.64 -5.89 11.85
N ASN A 205 22.78 -5.22 11.96
CA ASN A 205 24.08 -5.81 11.69
C ASN A 205 24.54 -6.64 12.89
N HIS A 206 24.84 -7.91 12.64
CA HIS A 206 25.47 -8.79 13.60
C HIS A 206 26.74 -9.36 12.99
N ALA A 207 27.90 -8.88 13.46
CA ALA A 207 29.23 -9.33 13.03
C ALA A 207 29.41 -9.33 11.49
N GLY A 208 28.96 -8.26 10.83
CA GLY A 208 29.09 -8.09 9.38
C GLY A 208 27.94 -8.67 8.56
N THR A 209 26.97 -9.34 9.19
CA THR A 209 25.78 -9.87 8.49
C THR A 209 24.54 -9.05 8.84
N TRP A 210 23.87 -8.52 7.82
CA TRP A 210 22.59 -7.83 7.97
C TRP A 210 21.45 -8.83 8.02
N LYS A 211 20.61 -8.76 9.05
CA LYS A 211 19.43 -9.62 9.20
C LYS A 211 18.21 -8.79 9.55
N TYR A 212 17.06 -9.17 9.00
CA TYR A 212 15.79 -8.66 9.46
C TYR A 212 15.66 -8.89 10.97
N TYR A 213 15.28 -7.84 11.69
CA TYR A 213 15.25 -7.84 13.15
C TYR A 213 13.87 -7.47 13.69
N CYS A 214 13.32 -6.34 13.22
CA CYS A 214 12.03 -5.81 13.67
C CYS A 214 11.28 -5.11 12.52
N GLY A 215 10.00 -4.88 12.74
CA GLY A 215 9.21 -3.94 11.95
C GLY A 215 9.33 -2.51 12.46
N GLY A 216 8.88 -1.57 11.63
CA GLY A 216 8.75 -0.17 11.97
C GLY A 216 7.63 0.49 11.16
N THR A 217 7.34 1.73 11.49
CA THR A 217 6.28 2.52 10.86
C THR A 217 6.77 3.91 10.49
N ILE A 218 6.66 4.29 9.23
CA ILE A 218 6.93 5.65 8.76
C ILE A 218 5.88 6.59 9.35
N ILE A 219 6.32 7.56 10.16
CA ILE A 219 5.44 8.58 10.76
C ILE A 219 5.74 9.99 10.25
N ALA A 220 6.91 10.19 9.64
CA ALA A 220 7.33 11.43 9.00
C ALA A 220 8.49 11.17 8.03
N PRO A 221 8.89 12.12 7.17
CA PRO A 221 9.88 11.86 6.11
C PRO A 221 11.21 11.33 6.64
N ARG A 222 11.62 11.74 7.85
CA ARG A 222 12.87 11.31 8.48
C ARG A 222 12.68 10.41 9.69
N PHE A 223 11.47 9.96 9.99
CA PHE A 223 11.21 9.24 11.25
C PHE A 223 10.45 7.93 11.04
N ILE A 224 11.08 6.85 11.50
CA ILE A 224 10.48 5.53 11.65
C ILE A 224 10.23 5.29 13.14
N LEU A 225 9.00 4.96 13.49
CA LEU A 225 8.60 4.58 14.83
C LEU A 225 8.65 3.06 15.00
N THR A 226 9.25 2.59 16.09
CA THR A 226 9.43 1.18 16.42
C THR A 226 9.43 0.98 17.94
N ALA A 227 9.77 -0.21 18.43
CA ALA A 227 9.87 -0.52 19.84
C ALA A 227 11.29 -0.25 20.39
N SER A 228 11.41 0.12 21.67
CA SER A 228 12.72 0.31 22.32
C SER A 228 13.51 -0.98 22.38
N HIS A 229 12.86 -2.11 22.62
CA HIS A 229 13.53 -3.41 22.65
C HIS A 229 14.14 -3.82 21.28
N CYS A 230 13.72 -3.17 20.19
CA CYS A 230 14.30 -3.37 18.87
C CYS A 230 15.65 -2.65 18.70
N VAL A 231 15.96 -1.67 19.55
CA VAL A 231 17.14 -0.81 19.39
C VAL A 231 18.03 -0.75 20.64
N VAL A 232 17.58 -1.36 21.74
CA VAL A 232 18.32 -1.48 22.99
C VAL A 232 18.85 -2.90 23.14
N ASP A 233 20.13 -3.04 23.49
CA ASP A 233 20.68 -4.32 23.88
C ASP A 233 20.08 -4.73 25.24
N LEU A 234 19.30 -5.82 25.27
CA LEU A 234 18.60 -6.25 26.49
C LEU A 234 19.54 -6.81 27.57
N GLY A 235 20.79 -7.16 27.24
CA GLY A 235 21.79 -7.58 28.22
C GLY A 235 22.29 -6.37 29.03
N THR A 236 22.75 -5.35 28.31
CA THR A 236 23.39 -4.16 28.89
C THR A 236 22.39 -3.07 29.27
N GLY A 237 21.29 -2.95 28.53
CA GLY A 237 20.30 -1.87 28.66
C GLY A 237 20.67 -0.59 27.89
N TYR A 238 21.76 -0.58 27.13
CA TYR A 238 22.17 0.57 26.33
C TYR A 238 21.57 0.53 24.92
N THR A 239 21.29 1.71 24.38
CA THR A 239 20.93 1.88 22.98
C THR A 239 22.10 1.48 22.10
N GLU A 240 21.82 0.64 21.11
CA GLU A 240 22.79 0.17 20.14
C GLU A 240 23.20 1.30 19.19
N PRO A 241 24.43 1.28 18.64
CA PRO A 241 24.87 2.28 17.67
C PRO A 241 23.99 2.34 16.42
N ALA A 242 23.66 3.55 15.96
CA ALA A 242 22.81 3.76 14.76
C ALA A 242 23.37 3.07 13.50
N ILE A 243 24.69 3.00 13.36
CA ILE A 243 25.38 2.33 12.24
C ILE A 243 25.07 0.82 12.15
N ASN A 244 24.59 0.22 13.24
CA ASN A 244 24.18 -1.19 13.25
C ASN A 244 22.76 -1.39 12.68
N PHE A 245 22.07 -0.34 12.23
CA PHE A 245 20.70 -0.42 11.74
C PHE A 245 20.57 0.11 10.32
N LEU A 246 19.72 -0.58 9.55
CA LEU A 246 19.33 -0.22 8.19
C LEU A 246 17.82 -0.40 8.07
N VAL A 247 17.15 0.50 7.34
CA VAL A 247 15.70 0.41 7.12
C VAL A 247 15.44 0.18 5.64
N TYR A 248 14.59 -0.80 5.32
CA TYR A 248 13.97 -0.92 4.01
C TYR A 248 12.51 -0.47 4.07
N VAL A 249 12.09 0.32 3.08
CA VAL A 249 10.72 0.81 2.92
C VAL A 249 10.21 0.48 1.51
N GLY A 250 8.89 0.50 1.30
CA GLY A 250 8.30 0.19 0.00
C GLY A 250 8.52 -1.26 -0.44
N THR A 251 8.76 -2.18 0.51
CA THR A 251 9.00 -3.60 0.21
C THR A 251 7.89 -4.47 0.78
N THR A 252 7.49 -5.49 0.02
CA THR A 252 6.62 -6.57 0.46
C THR A 252 7.35 -7.91 0.55
N ASN A 253 8.62 -7.98 0.13
CA ASN A 253 9.38 -9.23 0.17
C ASN A 253 10.82 -9.03 0.68
N LEU A 254 11.23 -9.83 1.67
CA LEU A 254 12.55 -9.70 2.32
C LEU A 254 13.70 -10.37 1.54
N LYS A 255 13.41 -11.27 0.59
CA LYS A 255 14.43 -11.98 -0.22
C LYS A 255 14.49 -11.48 -1.65
N LYS A 256 13.33 -11.28 -2.27
CA LYS A 256 13.17 -10.78 -3.64
C LYS A 256 12.75 -9.32 -3.56
N LEU A 257 13.67 -8.46 -3.15
CA LEU A 257 13.38 -7.03 -2.97
C LEU A 257 12.72 -6.45 -4.24
N PRO A 258 11.47 -5.98 -4.16
CA PRO A 258 10.81 -5.34 -5.31
C PRO A 258 11.54 -4.06 -5.72
N LEU A 259 11.33 -3.60 -6.97
CA LEU A 259 11.92 -2.34 -7.48
C LEU A 259 11.48 -1.10 -6.69
N THR A 260 10.35 -1.21 -6.00
CA THR A 260 9.80 -0.19 -5.09
C THR A 260 10.60 -0.07 -3.79
N THR A 261 11.44 -1.07 -3.47
CA THR A 261 12.24 -1.08 -2.24
C THR A 261 13.24 0.06 -2.24
N LYS A 262 13.21 0.88 -1.19
CA LYS A 262 14.24 1.88 -0.91
C LYS A 262 14.96 1.55 0.38
N THR A 263 16.25 1.85 0.41
CA THR A 263 17.12 1.66 1.57
C THR A 263 17.36 3.01 2.24
N ALA A 264 17.17 3.08 3.55
CA ALA A 264 17.39 4.27 4.36
C ALA A 264 18.36 3.99 5.51
N GLN A 265 19.35 4.86 5.64
CA GLN A 265 20.35 4.81 6.73
C GLN A 265 19.80 5.50 7.98
N VAL A 266 20.05 4.90 9.13
CA VAL A 266 19.72 5.48 10.44
C VAL A 266 20.87 6.40 10.87
N GLU A 267 20.55 7.68 11.11
CA GLU A 267 21.48 8.67 11.63
C GLU A 267 21.51 8.66 13.17
N LYS A 268 20.32 8.62 13.79
CA LYS A 268 20.19 8.70 15.24
C LYS A 268 19.07 7.80 15.74
N ILE A 269 19.25 7.25 16.93
CA ILE A 269 18.26 6.42 17.61
C ILE A 269 17.82 7.15 18.88
N HIS A 270 16.51 7.32 19.01
CA HIS A 270 15.87 7.92 20.17
C HIS A 270 15.01 6.84 20.86
N ALA A 271 15.64 6.01 21.68
CA ALA A 271 14.92 5.10 22.55
C ALA A 271 14.31 5.89 23.72
N HIS A 272 13.09 5.55 24.14
CA HIS A 272 12.48 6.23 25.26
C HIS A 272 13.32 6.05 26.53
N SER A 273 13.71 7.14 27.19
CA SER A 273 14.68 7.13 28.31
C SER A 273 14.21 6.34 29.53
N LYS A 274 12.90 6.16 29.68
CA LYS A 274 12.27 5.33 30.73
C LYS A 274 11.95 3.90 30.28
N PHE A 275 12.48 3.44 29.16
CA PHE A 275 12.31 2.06 28.73
C PHE A 275 12.84 1.09 29.80
N SER A 276 12.04 0.09 30.15
CA SER A 276 12.41 -0.92 31.13
C SER A 276 12.50 -2.28 30.47
N LYS A 277 13.71 -2.86 30.46
CA LYS A 277 13.97 -4.19 29.87
C LYS A 277 13.33 -5.35 30.64
N GLN A 278 12.95 -5.13 31.91
CA GLN A 278 12.35 -6.17 32.74
C GLN A 278 10.88 -6.40 32.43
N ASN A 279 10.14 -5.34 32.15
CA ASN A 279 8.69 -5.37 32.01
C ASN A 279 8.18 -4.69 30.73
N PHE A 280 9.09 -4.24 29.85
CA PHE A 280 8.80 -3.63 28.55
C PHE A 280 7.91 -2.38 28.68
N HIS A 281 7.97 -1.68 29.82
CA HIS A 281 7.30 -0.39 29.97
C HIS A 281 8.06 0.67 29.16
N ASN A 282 7.31 1.59 28.53
CA ASN A 282 7.86 2.61 27.64
C ASN A 282 8.67 2.04 26.47
N ASP A 283 8.14 0.96 25.88
CA ASP A 283 8.74 0.26 24.76
C ASP A 283 8.40 0.95 23.43
N ILE A 284 9.03 2.10 23.19
CA ILE A 284 8.86 2.93 22.01
C ILE A 284 10.17 3.67 21.67
N ALA A 285 10.54 3.66 20.40
CA ALA A 285 11.72 4.33 19.89
C ALA A 285 11.45 5.01 18.55
N LEU A 286 12.23 6.04 18.24
CA LEU A 286 12.29 6.65 16.91
C LEU A 286 13.67 6.43 16.30
N LEU A 287 13.69 5.95 15.06
CA LEU A 287 14.85 6.00 14.19
C LEU A 287 14.76 7.27 13.36
N GLU A 288 15.73 8.16 13.53
CA GLU A 288 15.91 9.33 12.68
C GLU A 288 16.79 8.95 11.50
N LEU A 289 16.29 9.19 10.29
CA LEU A 289 16.95 8.83 9.04
C LEU A 289 17.91 9.95 8.60
N TRP A 290 19.05 9.55 8.04
CA TRP A 290 20.07 10.46 7.50
C TRP A 290 19.53 11.38 6.40
N ARG A 291 18.62 10.84 5.56
CA ARG A 291 17.92 11.59 4.52
C ARG A 291 16.41 11.40 4.65
N PRO A 292 15.61 12.41 4.28
CA PRO A 292 14.17 12.23 4.15
C PRO A 292 13.86 11.16 3.10
N LEU A 293 12.80 10.40 3.34
CA LEU A 293 12.19 9.50 2.38
C LEU A 293 11.45 10.33 1.33
N ASP A 294 11.68 9.99 0.06
CA ASP A 294 10.85 10.46 -1.04
C ASP A 294 9.55 9.66 -1.04
N TYR A 295 8.43 10.34 -0.86
CA TYR A 295 7.13 9.69 -0.82
C TYR A 295 6.60 9.40 -2.22
N ASP A 296 6.02 8.22 -2.37
CA ASP A 296 5.35 7.74 -3.58
C ASP A 296 4.17 6.85 -3.19
N VAL A 297 3.62 6.09 -4.14
CA VAL A 297 2.48 5.19 -3.87
C VAL A 297 2.83 4.02 -2.93
N TYR A 298 4.11 3.69 -2.77
CA TYR A 298 4.62 2.58 -1.97
C TYR A 298 5.26 3.02 -0.65
N ILE A 299 5.58 4.32 -0.52
CA ILE A 299 6.25 4.90 0.65
C ILE A 299 5.48 6.14 1.08
N LYS A 300 4.72 6.03 2.18
CA LYS A 300 3.93 7.13 2.74
C LYS A 300 3.90 7.03 4.26
N PRO A 301 3.70 8.13 5.00
CA PRO A 301 3.56 8.06 6.44
C PRO A 301 2.15 7.60 6.83
N VAL A 302 2.02 6.92 7.96
CA VAL A 302 0.74 6.75 8.64
C VAL A 302 0.37 8.01 9.40
N CYS A 303 -0.92 8.26 9.63
CA CYS A 303 -1.31 9.34 10.55
C CYS A 303 -1.00 8.94 11.99
N LEU A 304 -0.41 9.86 12.76
CA LEU A 304 -0.37 9.74 14.21
C LEU A 304 -1.79 9.85 14.78
N TRP A 305 -2.07 9.19 15.91
CA TRP A 305 -3.37 9.21 16.55
C TRP A 305 -3.85 10.63 16.86
N GLN A 306 -5.07 10.99 16.42
CA GLN A 306 -5.67 12.31 16.66
C GLN A 306 -6.91 12.27 17.57
N GLY A 307 -7.34 11.07 17.98
CA GLY A 307 -8.50 10.88 18.85
C GLY A 307 -8.18 10.89 20.34
N SER A 308 -9.19 10.56 21.14
CA SER A 308 -9.05 10.37 22.59
C SER A 308 -7.95 9.36 22.93
N THR A 309 -7.24 9.63 24.03
CA THR A 309 -6.29 8.66 24.59
C THR A 309 -6.99 7.61 25.46
N ASN A 310 -8.29 7.73 25.69
CA ASN A 310 -9.08 6.77 26.45
C ASN A 310 -9.21 5.46 25.66
N LEU A 311 -8.65 4.38 26.21
CA LEU A 311 -8.70 3.06 25.57
C LEU A 311 -10.14 2.56 25.42
N ALA A 312 -11.03 2.89 26.37
CA ALA A 312 -12.41 2.40 26.39
C ALA A 312 -13.20 2.78 25.12
N GLU A 313 -12.84 3.88 24.45
CA GLU A 313 -13.50 4.33 23.22
C GLU A 313 -13.15 3.48 21.98
N ILE A 314 -12.10 2.66 22.08
CA ILE A 314 -11.63 1.84 20.97
C ILE A 314 -11.62 0.34 21.30
N VAL A 315 -12.09 -0.06 22.48
CA VAL A 315 -12.32 -1.48 22.80
C VAL A 315 -13.26 -2.07 21.73
N ASP A 316 -12.98 -3.32 21.35
CA ASP A 316 -13.64 -4.08 20.29
C ASP A 316 -13.43 -3.53 18.86
N GLN A 317 -12.83 -2.36 18.68
CA GLN A 317 -12.44 -1.89 17.34
C GLN A 317 -11.31 -2.76 16.78
N LEU A 318 -11.44 -3.12 15.50
CA LEU A 318 -10.43 -3.89 14.78
C LEU A 318 -9.26 -3.00 14.37
N GLY A 319 -8.08 -3.33 14.87
CA GLY A 319 -6.80 -2.84 14.35
C GLY A 319 -6.21 -3.82 13.35
N THR A 320 -5.41 -3.31 12.42
CA THR A 320 -4.59 -4.10 11.50
C THR A 320 -3.12 -3.95 11.89
N VAL A 321 -2.41 -5.07 11.95
CA VAL A 321 -0.95 -5.13 12.14
C VAL A 321 -0.35 -5.82 10.93
N VAL A 322 0.80 -5.33 10.50
CA VAL A 322 1.48 -5.79 9.29
C VAL A 322 2.94 -6.10 9.62
N GLY A 323 3.47 -7.18 9.07
CA GLY A 323 4.86 -7.58 9.31
C GLY A 323 5.24 -8.94 8.70
N TRP A 324 6.52 -9.28 8.86
CA TRP A 324 7.13 -10.52 8.37
C TRP A 324 7.36 -11.54 9.49
N GLY A 325 6.67 -11.39 10.62
CA GLY A 325 6.80 -12.27 11.77
C GLY A 325 6.61 -13.74 11.41
N ARG A 326 7.12 -14.60 12.28
CA ARG A 326 7.13 -16.06 12.05
C ARG A 326 5.72 -16.57 11.80
N ASP A 327 5.54 -17.22 10.66
CA ASP A 327 4.27 -17.83 10.28
C ASP A 327 4.14 -19.25 10.87
N GLU A 328 3.07 -19.96 10.49
CA GLU A 328 2.79 -21.34 10.90
C GLU A 328 3.92 -22.34 10.62
N THR A 329 4.83 -22.01 9.68
CA THR A 329 6.01 -22.83 9.35
C THR A 329 7.20 -22.57 10.28
N LYS A 330 7.06 -21.63 11.22
CA LYS A 330 8.05 -21.17 12.21
C LYS A 330 9.18 -20.32 11.65
N ASP A 331 9.21 -20.03 10.35
CA ASP A 331 10.21 -19.15 9.75
C ASP A 331 9.65 -17.74 9.55
N VAL A 332 10.55 -16.74 9.53
CA VAL A 332 10.21 -15.36 9.15
C VAL A 332 9.65 -15.42 7.74
N SER A 333 8.47 -14.84 7.54
CA SER A 333 7.84 -14.91 6.23
C SER A 333 8.63 -14.08 5.23
N ASP A 334 8.84 -14.62 4.04
CA ASP A 334 9.49 -13.85 2.96
C ASP A 334 8.56 -12.76 2.46
N THR A 335 7.23 -12.98 2.53
CA THR A 335 6.19 -12.06 2.06
C THR A 335 5.57 -11.33 3.24
N LEU A 336 5.26 -10.05 3.05
CA LEU A 336 4.62 -9.24 4.07
C LEU A 336 3.21 -9.76 4.31
N LYS A 337 2.84 -9.95 5.57
CA LYS A 337 1.50 -10.40 5.95
C LYS A 337 0.80 -9.37 6.81
N GLN A 338 -0.53 -9.40 6.80
CA GLN A 338 -1.36 -8.61 7.70
C GLN A 338 -2.28 -9.48 8.54
N ALA A 339 -2.57 -9.01 9.76
CA ALA A 339 -3.51 -9.61 10.69
C ALA A 339 -4.44 -8.54 11.27
N ARG A 340 -5.74 -8.86 11.36
CA ARG A 340 -6.74 -8.03 12.04
C ARG A 340 -7.06 -8.59 13.41
N MET A 341 -7.19 -7.71 14.41
CA MET A 341 -7.56 -8.11 15.76
C MET A 341 -8.23 -6.96 16.54
N PRO A 342 -9.13 -7.27 17.48
CA PRO A 342 -9.80 -6.26 18.29
C PRO A 342 -8.87 -5.77 19.40
N VAL A 343 -9.01 -4.49 19.75
CA VAL A 343 -8.50 -3.96 21.00
C VAL A 343 -9.31 -4.56 22.16
N VAL A 344 -8.62 -5.03 23.20
CA VAL A 344 -9.24 -5.70 24.34
C VAL A 344 -9.08 -4.84 25.58
N ALA A 345 -10.11 -4.81 26.42
CA ALA A 345 -10.04 -4.11 27.69
C ALA A 345 -8.97 -4.71 28.61
N ASN A 346 -8.23 -3.85 29.32
CA ASN A 346 -7.07 -4.28 30.11
C ASN A 346 -7.43 -5.27 31.23
N ASP A 347 -8.61 -5.14 31.83
CA ASP A 347 -9.12 -6.07 32.84
C ASP A 347 -9.36 -7.47 32.26
N VAL A 348 -9.96 -7.57 31.06
CA VAL A 348 -10.14 -8.86 30.36
C VAL A 348 -8.81 -9.55 30.13
N CYS A 349 -7.78 -8.82 29.71
CA CYS A 349 -6.44 -9.38 29.56
C CYS A 349 -5.85 -9.80 30.91
N LEU A 350 -5.90 -8.94 31.92
CA LEU A 350 -5.45 -9.25 33.28
C LEU A 350 -6.10 -10.53 33.83
N PHE A 351 -7.42 -10.69 33.69
CA PHE A 351 -8.12 -11.90 34.13
C PHE A 351 -7.73 -13.14 33.34
N SER A 352 -7.41 -13.00 32.04
CA SER A 352 -7.05 -14.12 31.19
C SER A 352 -5.70 -14.77 31.57
N LYS A 353 -4.68 -13.96 31.90
CA LYS A 353 -3.36 -14.43 32.38
C LYS A 353 -2.77 -13.45 33.41
N PRO A 354 -3.22 -13.53 34.67
CA PRO A 354 -2.86 -12.53 35.70
C PRO A 354 -1.37 -12.31 35.86
N LYS A 355 -0.57 -13.40 35.93
CA LYS A 355 0.88 -13.31 36.13
C LYS A 355 1.60 -12.58 35.01
N PHE A 356 1.18 -12.78 33.77
CA PHE A 356 1.81 -12.15 32.60
C PHE A 356 1.36 -10.70 32.49
N PHE A 357 0.05 -10.47 32.41
CA PHE A 357 -0.47 -9.13 32.14
C PHE A 357 -0.25 -8.16 33.30
N SER A 358 -0.18 -8.60 34.57
CA SER A 358 0.18 -7.70 35.67
C SER A 358 1.62 -7.18 35.59
N THR A 359 2.49 -7.90 34.89
CA THR A 359 3.89 -7.49 34.66
C THR A 359 3.99 -6.52 33.50
N PHE A 360 3.34 -6.83 32.37
CA PHE A 360 3.55 -6.14 31.10
C PHE A 360 2.50 -5.06 30.76
N LEU A 361 1.31 -5.08 31.36
CA LEU A 361 0.32 -4.00 31.19
C LEU A 361 0.56 -2.85 32.17
N ASN A 362 0.40 -1.62 31.67
CA ASN A 362 0.41 -0.40 32.45
C ASN A 362 -0.47 0.67 31.74
N PRO A 363 -0.63 1.89 32.30
CA PRO A 363 -1.45 2.94 31.67
C PRO A 363 -0.96 3.42 30.29
N ASN A 364 0.25 3.05 29.88
CA ASN A 364 0.84 3.38 28.58
C ASN A 364 0.91 2.18 27.63
N SER A 365 0.23 1.08 27.96
CA SER A 365 0.09 -0.10 27.11
C SER A 365 -1.34 -0.63 27.14
N TYR A 366 -1.67 -1.41 26.12
CA TYR A 366 -2.96 -2.08 26.01
C TYR A 366 -2.76 -3.46 25.40
N CYS A 367 -3.81 -4.26 25.38
CA CYS A 367 -3.77 -5.58 24.75
C CYS A 367 -4.77 -5.71 23.60
N ALA A 368 -4.47 -6.62 22.67
CA ALA A 368 -5.33 -6.93 21.53
C ALA A 368 -5.22 -8.40 21.13
N GLY A 369 -6.22 -8.94 20.43
CA GLY A 369 -6.22 -10.31 19.91
C GLY A 369 -7.60 -11.00 19.95
N PHE A 370 -7.76 -12.07 19.17
CA PHE A 370 -8.98 -12.90 19.16
C PHE A 370 -8.85 -14.21 19.94
N LYS A 371 -7.63 -14.61 20.32
CA LYS A 371 -7.32 -15.95 20.87
C LYS A 371 -7.82 -17.12 20.00
N ASN A 372 -7.95 -16.92 18.69
CA ASN A 372 -8.52 -17.89 17.75
C ASN A 372 -7.48 -18.47 16.77
N GLY A 373 -6.18 -18.29 17.05
CA GLY A 373 -5.10 -18.68 16.15
C GLY A 373 -4.60 -17.56 15.23
N SER A 374 -5.32 -16.43 15.11
CA SER A 374 -4.78 -15.22 14.48
C SER A 374 -4.02 -14.38 15.48
N SER A 375 -2.72 -14.21 15.25
CA SER A 375 -1.85 -13.40 16.11
C SER A 375 -0.68 -12.85 15.32
N VAL A 376 -0.13 -11.77 15.84
CA VAL A 376 1.19 -11.27 15.49
C VAL A 376 2.24 -12.15 16.19
N CYS A 377 3.43 -12.30 15.61
CA CYS A 377 4.45 -13.22 16.11
C CYS A 377 5.85 -12.63 16.14
N ASN A 378 6.82 -13.48 16.51
CA ASN A 378 8.23 -13.12 16.56
C ASN A 378 8.68 -12.56 15.21
N GLY A 379 9.23 -11.35 15.21
CA GLY A 379 9.63 -10.65 13.99
C GLY A 379 8.68 -9.52 13.62
N ASP A 380 7.47 -9.46 14.17
CA ASP A 380 6.58 -8.29 14.02
C ASP A 380 6.80 -7.24 15.12
N SER A 381 7.72 -7.48 16.06
CA SER A 381 8.13 -6.51 17.07
C SER A 381 8.42 -5.16 16.45
N GLY A 382 7.88 -4.09 17.04
CA GLY A 382 8.06 -2.73 16.52
C GLY A 382 7.12 -2.34 15.36
N SER A 383 6.38 -3.27 14.77
CA SER A 383 5.35 -2.96 13.79
C SER A 383 4.21 -2.14 14.40
N GLY A 384 3.61 -1.25 13.60
CA GLY A 384 2.47 -0.45 14.00
C GLY A 384 1.13 -1.20 13.91
N MET A 385 0.28 -1.04 14.92
CA MET A 385 -1.15 -1.33 14.81
C MET A 385 -1.88 -0.07 14.34
N VAL A 386 -2.56 -0.18 13.21
CA VAL A 386 -3.31 0.91 12.60
C VAL A 386 -4.82 0.64 12.65
N ILE A 387 -5.59 1.70 12.89
CA ILE A 387 -7.07 1.66 12.87
C ILE A 387 -7.55 2.64 11.81
N GLU A 388 -8.44 2.17 10.93
CA GLU A 388 -9.08 3.02 9.92
C GLU A 388 -10.14 3.89 10.59
N ARG A 389 -10.06 5.21 10.38
CA ARG A 389 -11.01 6.18 10.92
C ARG A 389 -11.29 7.28 9.89
N PRO A 390 -12.46 7.95 9.97
CA PRO A 390 -12.67 9.18 9.23
C PRO A 390 -11.63 10.23 9.65
N ASP A 391 -11.01 10.88 8.67
CA ASP A 391 -10.19 12.07 8.85
C ASP A 391 -11.07 13.31 9.05
N GLY A 392 -10.44 14.47 9.24
CA GLY A 392 -11.13 15.74 9.46
C GLY A 392 -12.02 16.19 8.29
N ASN A 393 -11.89 15.56 7.11
CA ASN A 393 -12.69 15.85 5.92
C ASN A 393 -13.75 14.77 5.67
N GLY A 394 -13.86 13.76 6.54
CA GLY A 394 -14.81 12.65 6.42
C GLY A 394 -14.34 11.50 5.53
N GLU A 395 -13.14 11.56 4.96
CA GLU A 395 -12.55 10.45 4.21
C GLU A 395 -11.89 9.44 5.15
N LYS A 396 -11.80 8.18 4.75
CA LYS A 396 -11.09 7.17 5.55
C LYS A 396 -9.57 7.40 5.49
N SER A 397 -8.93 7.23 6.64
CA SER A 397 -7.47 7.24 6.79
C SER A 397 -7.04 6.29 7.91
N TRP A 398 -5.82 5.77 7.80
CA TRP A 398 -5.22 4.87 8.79
C TRP A 398 -4.44 5.63 9.84
N HIS A 399 -4.77 5.38 11.11
CA HIS A 399 -4.17 6.04 12.27
C HIS A 399 -3.43 5.02 13.13
N LEU A 400 -2.18 5.34 13.47
CA LEU A 400 -1.33 4.51 14.31
C LEU A 400 -1.77 4.58 15.77
N ARG A 401 -2.22 3.46 16.32
CA ARG A 401 -2.65 3.34 17.72
C ARG A 401 -1.64 2.60 18.61
N GLY A 402 -0.99 1.58 18.08
CA GLY A 402 -0.13 0.69 18.86
C GLY A 402 1.20 0.40 18.23
N VAL A 403 2.15 -0.03 19.05
CA VAL A 403 3.39 -0.69 18.60
C VAL A 403 3.44 -2.08 19.20
N VAL A 404 3.71 -3.10 18.38
CA VAL A 404 3.88 -4.48 18.85
C VAL A 404 5.05 -4.54 19.85
N SER A 405 4.76 -4.92 21.10
CA SER A 405 5.74 -4.97 22.18
C SER A 405 6.06 -6.40 22.60
N VAL A 406 5.14 -7.07 23.31
CA VAL A 406 5.42 -8.40 23.90
C VAL A 406 4.22 -9.34 23.81
N SER A 407 4.51 -10.63 23.59
CA SER A 407 3.52 -11.70 23.51
C SER A 407 3.85 -12.82 24.50
N ILE A 408 2.85 -13.63 24.83
CA ILE A 408 3.04 -14.86 25.59
C ILE A 408 3.60 -15.94 24.65
N PRO A 409 4.75 -16.57 24.95
CA PRO A 409 5.25 -17.65 24.12
C PRO A 409 4.50 -18.97 24.36
N LYS A 410 4.51 -19.88 23.39
CA LYS A 410 4.06 -21.27 23.58
C LYS A 410 4.94 -21.95 24.63
N PRO A 411 4.35 -22.78 25.53
CA PRO A 411 5.11 -23.48 26.56
C PRO A 411 6.34 -24.22 26.02
N GLY A 412 7.49 -24.04 26.67
CA GLY A 412 8.74 -24.69 26.28
C GLY A 412 9.39 -24.14 25.00
N THR A 413 8.87 -23.05 24.42
CA THR A 413 9.44 -22.43 23.21
C THR A 413 9.64 -20.93 23.40
N ARG A 414 10.26 -20.27 22.41
CA ARG A 414 10.32 -18.81 22.31
C ARG A 414 9.32 -18.26 21.27
N ILE A 415 8.44 -19.09 20.71
CA ILE A 415 7.52 -18.71 19.63
C ILE A 415 6.25 -18.16 20.25
N CYS A 416 5.70 -17.08 19.71
CA CYS A 416 4.41 -16.51 20.14
C CYS A 416 3.31 -17.58 20.24
N ASN A 417 2.38 -17.42 21.18
CA ASN A 417 1.19 -18.24 21.30
C ASN A 417 -0.01 -17.53 20.67
N PRO A 418 -0.50 -17.98 19.50
CA PRO A 418 -1.59 -17.31 18.80
C PRO A 418 -2.97 -17.48 19.47
N MET A 419 -3.01 -18.21 20.58
CA MET A 419 -4.19 -18.40 21.43
C MET A 419 -4.22 -17.44 22.62
N GLU A 420 -3.32 -16.47 22.70
CA GLU A 420 -3.22 -15.50 23.79
C GLU A 420 -3.31 -14.06 23.25
N TYR A 421 -3.68 -13.11 24.12
CA TYR A 421 -3.60 -11.69 23.76
C TYR A 421 -2.15 -11.20 23.77
N MET A 422 -1.91 -10.11 23.04
CA MET A 422 -0.61 -9.47 22.95
C MET A 422 -0.63 -8.07 23.51
N VAL A 423 0.51 -7.61 24.03
CA VAL A 423 0.67 -6.27 24.57
C VAL A 423 1.24 -5.34 23.50
N PHE A 424 0.62 -4.17 23.37
CA PHE A 424 1.02 -3.08 22.52
C PHE A 424 1.38 -1.86 23.36
N THR A 425 2.41 -1.13 22.97
CA THR A 425 2.65 0.22 23.50
C THR A 425 1.60 1.18 22.94
N ASP A 426 0.91 1.94 23.80
CA ASP A 426 -0.15 2.87 23.39
C ASP A 426 0.42 4.18 22.84
N VAL A 427 0.51 4.29 21.51
CA VAL A 427 1.11 5.46 20.82
C VAL A 427 0.40 6.76 21.19
N ALA A 428 -0.91 6.71 21.47
CA ALA A 428 -1.66 7.90 21.88
C ALA A 428 -1.13 8.52 23.19
N LYS A 429 -0.47 7.73 24.04
CA LYS A 429 0.15 8.19 25.29
C LYS A 429 1.54 8.79 25.10
N TYR A 430 2.16 8.63 23.93
CA TYR A 430 3.51 9.12 23.63
C TYR A 430 3.57 10.25 22.59
N LEU A 431 2.42 10.77 22.14
CA LEU A 431 2.38 11.82 21.11
C LEU A 431 3.22 13.05 21.46
N THR A 432 3.23 13.47 22.73
CA THR A 432 4.07 14.59 23.20
C THR A 432 5.55 14.28 23.04
N TRP A 433 5.98 13.09 23.45
CA TRP A 433 7.37 12.64 23.34
C TRP A 433 7.80 12.52 21.87
N ILE A 434 6.95 11.95 21.02
CA ILE A 434 7.19 11.85 19.57
C ILE A 434 7.41 13.24 18.97
N LYS A 435 6.50 14.18 19.24
CA LYS A 435 6.58 15.55 18.71
C LYS A 435 7.81 16.31 19.22
N GLN A 436 8.21 16.09 20.47
CA GLN A 436 9.43 16.70 21.02
C GLN A 436 10.66 16.28 20.23
N ILE A 437 10.84 14.97 20.01
CA ILE A 437 11.98 14.46 19.24
C ILE A 437 11.96 14.95 17.79
N MET A 438 10.78 14.93 17.15
CA MET A 438 10.65 15.35 15.75
C MET A 438 10.96 16.83 15.51
N ASN A 439 10.83 17.67 16.54
CA ASN A 439 11.02 19.11 16.42
C ASN A 439 12.42 19.59 16.83
N GLY A 440 13.27 18.71 17.37
CA GLY A 440 14.62 19.04 17.85
C GLY A 440 14.65 19.40 19.32
#